data_AF-A0A1Z1WPI9-F1
#
_entry.id   AF-A0A1Z1WPI9-F1
#
_cell.length_a   1.000
_cell.length_b   1.000
_cell.length_c   1.000
_cell.angle_alpha   90.00
_cell.angle_beta   90.00
_cell.angle_gamma   90.00
#
_symmetry.space_group_name_H-M   'P 1'
#
loop_
_entity.id
_entity.type
_entity.pdbx_description
1 polymer ?
#
loop_
_entity_poly.entity_id
_entity_poly.type
_entity_poly.pdbx_seq_one_letter_code
_entity_poly.pdbx_strand_id
1 'polypeptide(L)' 'MFYVTGRAEKYDVRWYLEVEWSQGDRHGTLRIDDQGKPFRTSGVNGRPTYEWGGADEWLRVGGRNAW' A
#
# COMPACT_ATOMS: atom_id res chain seq x y z
N MET A 1 6.12 10.89 15.80
CA MET A 1 6.07 9.70 14.93
C MET A 1 4.63 9.55 14.45
N PHE A 2 4.40 9.40 13.15
CA PHE A 2 3.07 9.26 12.56
C PHE A 2 3.05 8.00 11.69
N TYR A 3 2.01 7.18 11.83
CA TYR A 3 1.86 5.91 11.12
C TYR A 3 0.57 5.91 10.32
N VAL A 4 0.63 5.41 9.09
CA VAL A 4 -0.51 5.27 8.20
C VAL A 4 -0.57 3.82 7.76
N THR A 5 -1.70 3.17 8.00
CA THR A 5 -1.94 1.79 7.59
C THR A 5 -2.99 1.78 6.50
N GLY A 6 -2.59 1.35 5.31
CA GLY A 6 -3.50 1.11 4.18
C GLY A 6 -3.79 -0.38 4.00
N ARG A 7 -5.06 -0.75 3.86
CA ARG A 7 -5.48 -2.13 3.56
C ARG A 7 -6.35 -2.15 2.31
N ALA A 8 -6.02 -3.03 1.36
CA ALA A 8 -6.84 -3.31 0.19
C ALA A 8 -7.13 -4.82 0.14
N GLU A 9 -8.40 -5.20 -0.03
CA GLU A 9 -8.79 -6.62 0.00
C GLU A 9 -8.92 -7.21 -1.40
N LYS A 10 -9.66 -6.54 -2.30
CA LYS A 10 -9.93 -7.00 -3.67
C LYS A 10 -9.28 -6.13 -4.75
N TYR A 11 -9.09 -4.85 -4.46
CA TYR A 11 -8.76 -3.84 -5.46
C TYR A 11 -7.28 -3.50 -5.47
N ASP A 12 -6.84 -2.91 -6.58
CA ASP A 12 -5.55 -2.25 -6.69
C ASP A 12 -5.78 -0.76 -6.44
N VAL A 13 -5.30 -0.25 -5.31
CA VAL A 13 -5.59 1.09 -4.82
C VAL A 13 -4.33 1.94 -4.90
N ARG A 14 -4.49 3.17 -5.42
CA ARG A 14 -3.45 4.19 -5.47
C ARG A 14 -3.83 5.35 -4.56
N TRP A 15 -2.91 5.82 -3.73
CA TRP A 15 -3.19 6.86 -2.75
C TRP A 15 -1.96 7.74 -2.47
N TYR A 16 -2.21 8.95 -1.99
CA TYR A 16 -1.23 9.89 -1.47
C TYR A 16 -1.88 10.66 -0.32
N LEU A 17 -1.08 11.34 0.51
CA LEU A 17 -1.60 12.19 1.57
C LEU A 17 -1.27 13.64 1.28
N GLU A 18 -2.21 14.52 1.61
CA GLU A 18 -1.97 15.95 1.73
C GLU A 18 -2.06 16.30 3.20
N VAL A 19 -1.01 16.92 3.72
CA VAL A 19 -0.91 17.32 5.12
C VAL A 19 -0.78 18.82 5.18
N GLU A 20 -1.81 19.46 5.68
CA GLU A 20 -1.74 20.88 6.03
C GLU A 20 -0.92 21.06 7.30
N TRP A 21 -0.02 22.04 7.30
CA TRP A 21 0.81 22.36 8.45
C TRP A 21 0.96 23.87 8.63
N SER A 22 1.21 24.25 9.87
CA SER A 22 1.55 25.62 10.24
C SER A 22 2.62 25.64 11.35
N GLN A 23 3.48 26.65 11.32
CA GLN A 23 4.48 26.93 12.33
C GLN A 23 4.73 28.44 12.39
N GLY A 24 4.11 29.11 13.37
CA GLY A 24 4.08 30.57 13.43
C GLY A 24 3.41 31.13 12.16
N ASP A 25 4.05 32.09 11.51
CA ASP A 25 3.54 32.70 10.27
C ASP A 25 3.71 31.80 9.02
N ARG A 26 4.50 30.72 9.11
CA ARG A 26 4.70 29.79 8.00
C ARG A 26 3.59 28.75 7.98
N HIS A 27 3.10 28.44 6.79
CA HIS A 27 2.07 27.45 6.55
C HIS A 27 2.23 26.83 5.16
N GLY A 28 1.59 25.69 4.93
CA GLY A 28 1.53 25.08 3.61
C GLY A 28 0.90 23.69 3.64
N THR A 29 0.90 23.05 2.47
CA THR A 29 0.43 21.68 2.29
C THR A 29 1.60 20.83 1.81
N LEU A 30 1.92 19.78 2.55
CA LEU A 30 2.91 18.79 2.18
C LEU A 30 2.21 17.60 1.53
N ARG A 31 2.62 17.24 0.31
CA ARG A 31 2.22 15.99 -0.32
C ARG A 31 3.19 14.89 0.07
N ILE A 32 2.66 13.77 0.55
CA ILE A 32 3.41 12.56 0.87
C ILE A 32 3.00 11.47 -0.12
N ASP A 33 3.97 11.03 -0.92
CA ASP A 33 3.80 10.03 -1.97
C ASP A 33 5.09 9.20 -2.19
N ASP A 34 5.07 8.27 -3.14
CA ASP A 34 6.21 7.44 -3.55
C ASP A 34 6.98 8.12 -4.70
N GLN A 35 7.87 9.05 -4.34
CA GLN A 35 8.77 9.74 -5.28
C GLN A 35 8.05 10.37 -6.48
N GLY A 36 6.95 11.09 -6.23
CA GLY A 36 6.12 11.73 -7.25
C GLY A 36 5.04 10.82 -7.85
N LYS A 37 4.91 9.58 -7.38
CA LYS A 37 3.85 8.64 -7.75
C LYS A 37 2.99 8.31 -6.53
N PRO A 38 1.67 8.09 -6.68
CA PRO A 38 0.87 7.59 -5.58
C PRO A 38 1.42 6.24 -5.06
N PHE A 39 1.38 6.05 -3.75
CA PHE A 39 1.57 4.73 -3.15
C PHE A 39 0.58 3.73 -3.73
N ARG A 40 0.98 2.46 -3.80
CA ARG A 40 0.14 1.37 -4.29
C ARG A 40 -0.08 0.33 -3.20
N THR A 41 -1.34 0.04 -2.92
CA THR A 41 -1.75 -1.07 -2.05
C THR A 41 -2.72 -1.94 -2.83
N SER A 42 -2.35 -3.20 -3.10
CA SER A 42 -3.20 -4.13 -3.83
C SER A 42 -3.65 -5.28 -2.95
N GLY A 43 -4.93 -5.60 -3.02
CA GLY A 43 -5.49 -6.79 -2.41
C GLY A 43 -5.21 -8.06 -3.21
N VAL A 44 -5.18 -9.17 -2.48
CA VAL A 44 -4.88 -10.50 -3.02
C VAL A 44 -6.13 -11.35 -3.26
N ASN A 45 -7.30 -10.94 -2.77
CA ASN A 45 -8.53 -11.73 -2.90
C ASN A 45 -8.92 -11.89 -4.38
N GLY A 46 -9.10 -13.15 -4.78
CA GLY A 46 -9.44 -13.52 -6.16
C GLY A 46 -8.28 -13.43 -7.16
N ARG A 47 -7.05 -13.14 -6.71
CA ARG A 47 -5.84 -13.15 -7.54
C ARG A 47 -4.97 -14.37 -7.16
N PRO A 48 -4.24 -14.98 -8.11
CA PRO A 48 -3.25 -15.97 -7.75
C PRO A 48 -2.10 -15.31 -6.99
N THR A 49 -1.89 -15.71 -5.74
CA THR A 49 -0.67 -15.40 -5.00
C THR A 49 0.36 -16.47 -5.30
N TYR A 50 1.61 -16.05 -5.41
CA TYR A 50 2.74 -16.96 -5.51
C TYR A 50 3.62 -16.72 -4.30
N GLU A 51 3.79 -17.77 -3.50
CA GLU A 51 4.74 -17.78 -2.40
C GLU A 51 5.94 -18.62 -2.82
N TRP A 52 7.13 -18.20 -2.38
CA TRP A 52 8.34 -18.96 -2.62
C TRP A 52 8.34 -20.19 -1.68
N GLY A 53 8.19 -21.38 -2.26
CA GLY A 53 7.97 -22.64 -1.52
C GLY A 53 9.23 -23.31 -1.00
N GLY A 54 10.42 -22.75 -1.24
CA GLY A 54 11.69 -23.38 -0.92
C GLY A 54 12.37 -23.95 -2.16
N ALA A 55 12.46 -25.28 -2.29
CA ALA A 55 13.32 -26.04 -3.22
C ALA A 55 13.01 -25.84 -4.72
N ASP A 56 13.19 -24.60 -5.19
CA ASP A 56 13.08 -24.13 -6.57
C ASP A 56 11.67 -24.08 -7.17
N GLU A 57 10.61 -24.12 -6.34
CA GLU A 57 9.24 -24.00 -6.83
C GLU A 57 8.47 -22.80 -6.28
N TRP A 58 7.74 -22.15 -7.20
CA TRP A 58 6.72 -21.17 -6.88
C TRP A 58 5.41 -21.88 -6.57
N LEU A 59 4.93 -21.76 -5.34
CA LEU A 59 3.66 -22.33 -4.94
C LEU A 59 2.53 -21.34 -5.24
N ARG A 60 1.56 -21.77 -6.04
CA ARG A 60 0.34 -21.00 -6.29
C ARG A 60 -0.59 -21.12 -5.08
N VAL A 61 -0.48 -20.21 -4.15
CA VAL A 61 -1.40 -20.10 -3.01
C VAL A 61 -2.63 -19.34 -3.49
N GLY A 62 -3.67 -20.08 -3.90
CA GLY A 62 -4.91 -19.46 -4.37
C GLY A 62 -5.48 -18.52 -3.30
N GLY A 63 -5.85 -17.30 -3.70
CA GLY A 63 -6.36 -16.22 -2.83
C GLY A 63 -7.71 -16.51 -2.16
N ARG A 64 -7.78 -17.62 -1.43
CA ARG A 64 -8.81 -17.95 -0.46
C ARG A 64 -8.21 -17.66 0.91
N ASN A 65 -8.57 -16.49 1.43
CA ASN A 65 -8.49 -16.14 2.84
C ASN A 65 -7.05 -15.90 3.34
N ALA A 66 -6.46 -14.76 2.97
CA ALA A 66 -5.35 -14.18 3.72
C ALA A 66 -5.90 -12.98 4.50
N TRP A 67 -6.19 -13.22 5.79
CA TRP A 67 -6.54 -12.31 6.90
C TRP A 67 -7.21 -11.00 6.55
#